data_AF-A0A8D5UH29-F1
#
_entry.id   AF-A0A8D5UH29-F1
#
_cell.length_a   1.000
_cell.length_b   1.000
_cell.length_c   1.000
_cell.angle_alpha   90.00
_cell.angle_beta   90.00
_cell.angle_gamma   90.00
#
_symmetry.space_group_name_H-M   'P 1'
#
loop_
_entity.id
_entity.type
_entity.pdbx_description
1 polymer ?
#
loop_
_entity_poly.entity_id
_entity_poly.type
_entity_poly.pdbx_seq_one_letter_code
_entity_poly.pdbx_strand_id
1 'polypeptide(L)'
;MKERGILAYFHTEEQAKKAADELKRHGVENVQVDRFSVFPSTEERDLDNPIAEPLSSLAQNVMDAYISSPDAGVLASAHPSASGMADGSGWQTDEDVLVTAVVEESRLEEMRALLESMGARL
;
A
#
# COMPACT_ATOMS: atom_id res chain seq x y z
N MET A 1 15.25 -21.67 -17.09
CA MET A 1 15.35 -20.23 -16.77
C MET A 1 15.03 -20.09 -15.30
N LYS A 2 15.81 -19.32 -14.54
CA LYS A 2 15.62 -19.13 -13.10
C LYS A 2 15.06 -17.73 -12.88
N GLU A 3 13.90 -17.68 -12.25
CA GLU A 3 13.17 -16.45 -11.97
C GLU A 3 13.35 -16.03 -10.51
N ARG A 4 13.27 -14.73 -10.26
CA ARG A 4 13.38 -14.11 -8.93
C ARG A 4 12.30 -13.06 -8.79
N GLY A 5 11.65 -13.02 -7.63
CA GLY A 5 10.72 -11.95 -7.27
C GLY A 5 11.45 -10.76 -6.68
N ILE A 6 10.98 -9.55 -7.01
CA ILE A 6 11.37 -8.29 -6.38
C ILE A 6 10.13 -7.72 -5.69
N LEU A 7 10.29 -7.30 -4.44
CA LEU A 7 9.30 -6.57 -3.65
C LEU A 7 9.86 -5.17 -3.41
N ALA A 8 9.21 -4.15 -3.96
CA ALA A 8 9.67 -2.76 -3.90
C ALA A 8 8.62 -1.88 -3.22
N TYR A 9 8.99 -1.28 -2.09
CA TYR A 9 8.15 -0.43 -1.27
C TYR A 9 8.29 1.04 -1.69
N PHE A 10 7.17 1.75 -1.82
CA PHE A 10 7.09 3.16 -2.21
C PHE A 10 6.19 3.96 -1.27
N HIS A 11 6.54 5.25 -1.10
CA HIS A 11 5.76 6.21 -0.30
C HIS A 11 4.50 6.70 -1.01
N THR A 12 4.47 6.67 -2.34
CA THR A 12 3.35 7.19 -3.12
C THR A 12 2.95 6.25 -4.24
N GLU A 13 1.66 6.18 -4.52
CA GLU A 13 1.10 5.39 -5.60
C GLU A 13 1.59 5.89 -6.98
N GLU A 14 1.83 7.19 -7.11
CA GLU A 14 2.37 7.78 -8.33
C GLU A 14 3.79 7.25 -8.66
N GLN A 15 4.68 7.19 -7.65
CA GLN A 15 6.02 6.63 -7.83
C GLN A 15 5.96 5.14 -8.16
N ALA A 16 5.12 4.38 -7.44
CA ALA A 16 4.94 2.96 -7.69
C ALA A 16 4.42 2.66 -9.10
N LYS A 17 3.42 3.43 -9.57
CA LYS A 17 2.88 3.31 -10.93
C LYS A 17 3.93 3.64 -11.99
N LYS A 18 4.69 4.72 -11.80
CA LYS A 18 5.81 5.07 -12.70
C LYS A 18 6.85 3.96 -12.75
N ALA A 19 7.21 3.37 -11.61
CA ALA A 19 8.14 2.26 -11.54
C ALA A 19 7.61 1.00 -12.23
N ALA A 20 6.34 0.68 -12.03
CA ALA A 20 5.69 -0.44 -12.71
C ALA A 20 5.65 -0.26 -14.23
N ASP A 21 5.36 0.95 -14.71
CA ASP A 21 5.39 1.27 -16.14
C ASP A 21 6.81 1.15 -16.71
N GLU A 22 7.83 1.58 -15.97
CA GLU A 22 9.22 1.46 -16.40
C GLU A 22 9.66 -0.01 -16.47
N LEU A 23 9.34 -0.82 -15.47
CA LEU A 23 9.59 -2.27 -15.50
C LEU A 23 8.93 -2.94 -16.72
N LYS A 24 7.70 -2.57 -17.05
CA LYS A 24 6.99 -3.07 -18.24
C LYS A 24 7.69 -2.65 -19.53
N ARG A 25 8.17 -1.40 -19.63
CA ARG A 25 8.98 -0.93 -20.78
C ARG A 25 10.29 -1.70 -20.93
N HIS A 26 10.87 -2.13 -19.81
CA HIS A 26 12.04 -3.00 -19.77
C HIS A 26 11.71 -4.49 -20.02
N GLY A 27 10.46 -4.84 -20.38
CA GLY A 27 10.07 -6.20 -20.76
C GLY A 27 9.76 -7.11 -19.59
N VAL A 28 9.48 -6.58 -18.40
CA VAL A 28 8.96 -7.37 -17.28
C VAL A 28 7.46 -7.53 -17.43
N GLU A 29 6.99 -8.75 -17.67
CA GLU A 29 5.57 -9.04 -17.93
C GLU A 29 4.74 -9.09 -16.64
N ASN A 30 5.29 -9.71 -15.60
CA ASN A 30 4.61 -9.91 -14.31
C ASN A 30 4.94 -8.77 -13.36
N VAL A 31 4.15 -7.70 -13.40
CA VAL A 31 4.27 -6.54 -12.51
C VAL A 31 2.90 -6.21 -11.90
N GLN A 32 2.84 -6.16 -10.57
CA GLN A 32 1.66 -5.77 -9.81
C GLN A 32 1.99 -4.59 -8.90
N VAL A 33 0.99 -3.73 -8.68
CA VAL A 33 1.05 -2.62 -7.75
C VAL A 33 -0.10 -2.81 -6.77
N ASP A 34 0.25 -3.01 -5.51
CA ASP A 34 -0.69 -3.28 -4.43
C ASP A 34 -0.49 -2.24 -3.32
N ARG A 35 -1.57 -1.88 -2.62
CA ARG A 35 -1.46 -1.19 -1.32
C ARG A 35 -1.62 -2.22 -0.23
N PHE A 36 -0.87 -2.04 0.85
CA PHE A 36 -1.05 -2.82 2.06
C PHE A 36 -1.37 -1.91 3.22
N SER A 37 -2.21 -2.41 4.11
CA SER A 37 -2.57 -1.75 5.34
C SER A 37 -2.60 -2.78 6.45
N VAL A 38 -2.30 -2.33 7.67
CA VAL A 38 -2.50 -3.12 8.88
C VAL A 38 -3.99 -3.28 9.21
N PHE A 39 -4.87 -2.51 8.57
CA PHE A 39 -6.30 -2.80 8.52
C PHE A 39 -6.59 -3.70 7.31
N PRO A 40 -7.06 -4.93 7.53
CA PRO A 40 -7.24 -5.90 6.45
C PRO A 40 -8.40 -5.52 5.54
N SER A 41 -8.12 -5.17 4.28
CA SER A 41 -9.08 -5.28 3.17
C SER A 41 -8.44 -5.21 1.79
N THR A 42 -9.19 -5.67 0.80
CA THR A 42 -8.87 -5.64 -0.63
C THR A 42 -9.89 -4.85 -1.44
N GLU A 43 -10.86 -4.20 -0.78
CA GLU A 43 -11.98 -3.53 -1.44
C GLU A 43 -11.82 -2.00 -1.40
N GLU A 44 -12.26 -1.36 -2.49
CA GLU A 44 -12.36 0.08 -2.58
C GLU A 44 -13.29 0.62 -1.48
N ARG A 45 -12.88 1.75 -0.93
CA ARG A 45 -13.44 2.28 0.31
C ARG A 45 -14.74 3.00 0.00
N ASP A 46 -15.81 2.62 0.70
CA ASP A 46 -17.07 3.36 0.65
C ASP A 46 -16.96 4.59 1.57
N LEU A 47 -16.42 5.67 0.99
CA LEU A 47 -16.44 7.02 1.57
C LEU A 47 -17.18 7.97 0.62
N ASP A 48 -18.15 7.47 -0.14
CA ASP A 48 -18.80 8.25 -1.20
C ASP A 48 -19.49 9.51 -0.65
N ASN A 49 -20.01 9.47 0.59
CA ASN A 49 -20.57 10.65 1.24
C ASN A 49 -20.57 10.64 2.79
N PRO A 50 -19.46 11.01 3.46
CA PRO A 50 -19.37 11.02 4.92
C PRO A 50 -20.28 12.05 5.62
N ILE A 51 -20.91 12.96 4.87
CA ILE A 51 -21.83 13.97 5.41
C ILE A 51 -23.26 13.43 5.48
N ALA A 52 -23.68 12.61 4.52
CA ALA A 52 -25.04 12.09 4.41
C ALA A 52 -25.20 10.67 4.97
N GLU A 53 -24.11 9.93 5.13
CA GLU A 53 -24.12 8.54 5.58
C GLU A 53 -23.75 8.41 7.06
N PRO A 54 -24.39 7.47 7.79
CA PRO A 54 -24.05 7.24 9.18
C PRO A 54 -22.62 6.70 9.30
N LEU A 55 -21.83 7.34 10.18
CA LEU A 55 -20.47 6.90 10.48
C LEU A 55 -20.51 5.51 11.10
N SER A 56 -20.04 4.52 10.35
CA SER A 56 -19.89 3.13 10.78
C SER A 56 -18.81 2.96 11.86
N SER A 57 -17.74 3.78 11.82
CA SER A 57 -16.59 3.68 12.70
C SER A 57 -15.72 4.95 12.64
N LEU A 58 -15.10 5.33 13.78
CA LEU A 58 -14.10 6.40 13.83
C LEU A 58 -12.83 6.00 13.08
N ALA A 59 -12.42 4.73 13.20
CA ALA A 59 -11.25 4.21 12.50
C ALA A 59 -11.37 4.34 10.97
N GLN A 60 -12.58 4.18 10.41
CA GLN A 60 -12.80 4.31 8.97
C GLN A 60 -12.56 5.72 8.46
N ASN A 61 -13.01 6.71 9.21
CA ASN A 61 -13.00 8.11 8.79
C ASN A 61 -11.68 8.81 9.13
N VAL A 62 -11.03 8.42 10.23
CA VAL A 62 -9.81 9.09 10.72
C VAL A 62 -8.55 8.40 10.25
N MET A 63 -8.51 7.06 10.29
CA MET A 63 -7.32 6.26 9.97
C MET A 63 -7.42 5.55 8.63
N ASP A 64 -8.43 5.89 7.84
CA ASP A 64 -8.66 5.29 6.54
C ASP A 64 -9.03 3.79 6.58
N ALA A 65 -9.34 3.25 7.76
CA ALA A 65 -9.48 1.81 7.97
C ALA A 65 -10.70 1.23 7.23
N TYR A 66 -10.53 0.13 6.50
CA TYR A 66 -11.68 -0.65 6.07
C TYR A 66 -12.27 -1.41 7.25
N ILE A 67 -13.60 -1.36 7.36
CA ILE A 67 -14.35 -1.97 8.47
C ILE A 67 -15.30 -3.02 7.91
N SER A 68 -14.93 -4.29 8.09
CA SER A 68 -15.70 -5.44 7.59
C SER A 68 -16.97 -5.73 8.39
N SER A 69 -17.06 -5.24 9.63
CA SER A 69 -18.22 -5.42 10.51
C SER A 69 -18.25 -4.36 11.62
N PRO A 70 -19.40 -4.14 12.28
CA PRO A 70 -19.49 -3.23 13.42
C PRO A 70 -18.50 -3.59 14.56
N ASP A 71 -18.34 -4.89 14.86
CA ASP A 71 -17.40 -5.35 15.89
C ASP A 71 -15.94 -5.06 15.51
N ALA A 72 -15.57 -5.26 14.24
CA ALA A 72 -14.27 -4.87 13.73
C ALA A 72 -14.07 -3.34 13.82
N GLY A 73 -15.13 -2.57 13.60
CA GLY A 73 -15.16 -1.12 13.76
C GLY A 73 -14.84 -0.68 15.18
N VAL A 74 -15.45 -1.33 16.18
CA VAL A 74 -15.18 -1.08 17.60
C VAL A 74 -13.73 -1.41 17.96
N LEU A 75 -13.22 -2.57 17.51
CA LEU A 75 -11.84 -2.97 17.77
C LEU A 75 -10.83 -2.04 17.11
N ALA A 76 -11.04 -1.68 15.84
CA ALA A 76 -10.17 -0.73 15.13
C ALA A 76 -10.21 0.67 15.78
N SER A 77 -11.37 1.11 16.27
CA SER A 77 -11.53 2.41 16.94
C SER A 77 -10.92 2.46 18.35
N ALA A 78 -10.54 1.32 18.94
CA ALA A 78 -9.79 1.30 20.19
C ALA A 78 -8.33 1.78 20.01
N HIS A 79 -7.85 1.90 18.77
CA HIS A 79 -6.53 2.44 18.46
C HIS A 79 -6.47 3.95 18.78
N PRO A 80 -5.42 4.46 19.46
CA PRO A 80 -5.32 5.87 19.81
C PRO A 80 -5.44 6.83 18.62
N SER A 81 -4.89 6.46 17.46
CA SER A 81 -4.96 7.27 16.24
C SER A 81 -6.39 7.42 15.69
N ALA A 82 -7.34 6.56 16.09
CA ALA A 82 -8.75 6.70 15.72
C ALA A 82 -9.38 7.99 16.29
N SER A 83 -8.80 8.55 17.35
CA SER A 83 -9.24 9.82 17.93
C SER A 83 -8.92 11.05 17.08
N GLY A 84 -7.96 10.94 16.16
CA GLY A 84 -7.42 12.08 15.40
C GLY A 84 -6.53 13.03 16.21
N MET A 85 -6.30 12.73 17.50
CA MET A 85 -5.44 13.53 18.39
C MET A 85 -4.05 12.92 18.60
N ALA A 86 -3.84 11.69 18.15
CA ALA A 86 -2.53 11.03 18.26
C ALA A 86 -1.53 11.63 17.27
N ASP A 87 -0.26 11.61 17.62
CA ASP A 87 0.86 12.07 16.80
C ASP A 87 1.29 11.06 15.72
N GLY A 88 0.61 9.91 15.62
CA GLY A 88 0.93 8.84 14.68
C GLY A 88 2.18 8.03 15.06
N SER A 89 2.72 8.22 16.27
CA SER A 89 3.89 7.47 16.74
C SER A 89 3.63 5.96 16.74
N GLY A 90 4.58 5.20 16.18
CA GLY A 90 4.47 3.73 16.04
C GLY A 90 3.72 3.23 14.80
N TRP A 91 3.18 4.12 13.96
CA TRP A 91 2.51 3.78 12.69
C TRP A 91 3.17 4.40 11.45
N GLN A 92 4.32 5.05 11.60
CA GLN A 92 5.10 5.56 10.48
C GLN A 92 5.78 4.41 9.74
N THR A 93 5.02 3.70 8.90
CA THR A 93 5.62 3.11 7.70
C THR A 93 5.45 4.15 6.62
N ASP A 94 6.54 4.81 6.22
CA ASP A 94 6.48 5.79 5.15
C ASP A 94 5.97 5.11 3.86
N GLU A 95 6.23 3.82 3.65
CA GLU A 95 5.76 3.11 2.46
C GLU A 95 4.54 2.23 2.73
N ASP A 96 3.45 2.45 1.99
CA ASP A 96 2.23 1.62 2.01
C ASP A 96 1.86 1.07 0.61
N VAL A 97 2.70 1.34 -0.39
CA VAL A 97 2.55 0.83 -1.76
C VAL A 97 3.66 -0.15 -2.07
N LEU A 98 3.31 -1.31 -2.61
CA LEU A 98 4.21 -2.40 -2.97
C LEU A 98 4.14 -2.65 -4.47
N VAL A 99 5.29 -2.61 -5.14
CA VAL A 99 5.47 -3.11 -6.49
C VAL A 99 6.06 -4.51 -6.41
N THR A 100 5.32 -5.50 -6.93
CA THR A 100 5.77 -6.89 -7.03
C THR A 100 6.13 -7.17 -8.48
N ALA A 101 7.35 -7.64 -8.73
CA ALA A 101 7.82 -7.96 -10.07
C ALA A 101 8.53 -9.32 -10.12
N VAL A 102 8.29 -10.11 -11.17
CA VAL A 102 9.03 -11.36 -11.43
C VAL A 102 9.97 -11.16 -12.60
N VAL A 103 11.27 -11.32 -12.36
CA VAL A 103 12.33 -11.07 -13.34
C VAL A 103 13.23 -12.29 -13.50
N GLU A 104 13.92 -12.37 -14.64
CA GLU A 104 15.00 -13.33 -14.81
C GLU A 104 16.17 -13.02 -13.86
N GLU A 105 16.79 -14.06 -13.31
CA GLU A 105 17.92 -13.90 -12.38
C GLU A 105 19.10 -13.11 -12.99
N SER A 106 19.28 -13.18 -14.31
CA SER A 106 20.28 -12.41 -15.07
C SER A 106 20.06 -10.88 -15.00
N ARG A 107 18.82 -10.45 -14.78
CA ARG A 107 18.40 -9.04 -14.78
C ARG A 107 18.06 -8.51 -13.39
N LEU A 108 18.20 -9.34 -12.36
CA LEU A 108 17.82 -8.99 -10.98
C LEU A 108 18.48 -7.69 -10.53
N GLU A 109 19.81 -7.60 -10.63
CA GLU A 109 20.55 -6.43 -10.14
C GLU A 109 20.28 -5.17 -10.98
N GLU A 110 20.06 -5.31 -12.29
CA GLU A 110 19.66 -4.20 -13.17
C GLU A 110 18.31 -3.61 -12.73
N MET A 111 17.31 -4.47 -12.53
CA MET A 111 15.96 -4.05 -12.14
C MET A 111 15.91 -3.51 -10.71
N ARG A 112 16.72 -4.05 -9.80
CA ARG A 112 16.85 -3.51 -8.43
C ARG A 112 17.42 -2.10 -8.44
N ALA A 113 18.52 -1.87 -9.15
CA ALA A 113 19.15 -0.55 -9.24
C ALA A 113 18.21 0.48 -9.88
N LEU A 114 17.43 0.07 -10.89
CA LEU A 114 16.39 0.91 -11.47
C LEU A 114 15.36 1.32 -10.41
N LEU A 115 14.79 0.36 -9.67
CA LEU A 115 13.78 0.62 -8.65
C LEU A 115 14.30 1.52 -7.52
N GLU A 116 15.52 1.25 -7.02
CA GLU A 116 16.18 2.11 -6.03
C GLU A 116 16.38 3.54 -6.55
N SER A 117 16.77 3.71 -7.81
CA SER A 117 16.91 5.04 -8.42
C SER A 117 15.59 5.82 -8.50
N MET A 118 14.45 5.10 -8.51
CA MET A 118 13.10 5.66 -8.51
C MET A 118 12.56 5.89 -7.10
N GLY A 119 13.36 5.62 -6.06
CA GLY A 119 13.01 5.82 -4.66
C GLY A 119 12.37 4.60 -3.98
N ALA A 120 12.47 3.41 -4.58
CA ALA A 120 12.02 2.18 -3.94
C ALA A 120 12.93 1.81 -2.75
N ARG A 121 12.32 1.29 -1.70
CA ARG A 121 13.00 0.50 -0.67
C ARG A 121 12.80 -0.99 -1.00
N LEU A 122 13.88 -1.78 -1.01
CA LEU A 122 13.89 -3.21 -1.39
C LEU A 122 14.13 -4.14 -0.20
#